data_AF-A0A238L3L5-F1
#
_entry.id   AF-A0A238L3L5-F1
#
_cell.length_a   1.000
_cell.length_b   1.000
_cell.length_c   1.000
_cell.angle_alpha   90.00
_cell.angle_beta   90.00
_cell.angle_gamma   90.00
#
_symmetry.space_group_name_H-M   'P 1'
#
loop_
_entity.id
_entity.type
_entity.pdbx_description
1 polymer ?
#
loop_
_entity_poly.entity_id
_entity_poly.type
_entity_poly.pdbx_seq_one_letter_code
_entity_poly.pdbx_strand_id
1 'polypeptide(L)' 'MTPETLTAFFGWMTVLNFAVLLLSTLMVVALQDRIAAIHGRMFQMDKAEVRKAYFKYLANYKILTLIFCLMPWIALKLV' A
#
# COMPACT_ATOMS: atom_id res chain seq x y z
N MET A 1 15.60 13.72 18.15
CA MET A 1 16.07 12.70 17.18
C MET A 1 17.07 13.37 16.24
N THR A 2 18.11 12.67 15.79
CA THR A 2 19.06 13.22 14.81
C THR A 2 18.52 13.08 13.37
N PRO A 3 18.94 13.93 12.41
CA PRO A 3 18.55 13.81 11.00
C PRO A 3 18.85 12.42 10.41
N GLU A 4 19.93 11.76 10.84
CA GLU A 4 20.30 10.41 10.40
C GLU A 4 19.28 9.37 10.88
N THR A 5 18.84 9.49 12.14
CA THR A 5 17.83 8.59 12.70
C THR A 5 16.50 8.73 11.96
N LEU A 6 16.08 9.96 11.66
CA LEU A 6 14.87 10.23 10.89
C LEU A 6 14.99 9.73 9.45
N THR A 7 16.16 9.90 8.82
CA THR A 7 16.43 9.39 7.47
C THR A 7 16.31 7.87 7.42
N ALA A 8 16.89 7.18 8.39
CA ALA A 8 16.78 5.72 8.49
C ALA A 8 15.32 5.28 8.72
N PHE A 9 14.60 5.97 9.61
CA PHE A 9 13.21 5.67 9.92
C PHE A 9 12.29 5.82 8.70
N PHE A 10 12.29 6.98 8.03
CA PHE A 10 11.46 7.19 6.84
C PHE A 10 11.91 6.33 5.65
N GLY A 11 13.20 5.98 5.58
CA GLY A 11 13.73 5.02 4.60
C GLY A 11 13.12 3.62 4.79
N TRP A 12 13.15 3.08 6.00
CA TRP A 12 12.53 1.78 6.29
C TRP A 12 11.02 1.82 6.19
N MET A 13 10.36 2.91 6.60
CA MET A 13 8.92 3.10 6.35
C MET A 13 8.60 3.01 4.87
N THR A 14 9.41 3.63 4.00
CA THR A 14 9.24 3.56 2.55
C THR A 14 9.36 2.13 2.05
N VAL A 15 10.45 1.43 2.40
CA VAL A 15 10.67 0.03 1.99
C VAL A 15 9.51 -0.87 2.41
N LEU A 16 9.09 -0.81 3.67
CA LEU A 16 8.05 -1.66 4.21
C LEU A 16 6.68 -1.38 3.57
N ASN A 17 6.29 -0.11 3.41
CA ASN A 17 5.00 0.22 2.80
C ASN A 17 4.97 -0.11 1.31
N PHE A 18 6.08 0.07 0.58
CA PHE A 18 6.16 -0.39 -0.82
C PHE A 18 6.11 -1.92 -0.93
N ALA A 19 6.74 -2.65 0.00
CA ALA A 19 6.66 -4.11 0.03
C ALA A 19 5.23 -4.60 0.27
N VAL A 20 4.50 -3.99 1.21
CA VAL A 20 3.07 -4.30 1.43
C VAL A 20 2.25 -3.95 0.19
N LEU A 21 2.43 -2.76 -0.38
CA LEU A 21 1.71 -2.35 -1.60
C LEU A 21 1.96 -3.31 -2.77
N LEU A 22 3.21 -3.74 -2.95
CA LEU A 22 3.59 -4.70 -3.98
C LEU A 22 2.93 -6.06 -3.72
N LEU A 23 3.05 -6.59 -2.50
CA LEU A 23 2.45 -7.87 -2.14
C LEU A 23 0.93 -7.85 -2.32
N SER A 24 0.25 -6.81 -1.83
CA SER A 24 -1.20 -6.64 -2.00
C SER A 24 -1.58 -6.56 -3.48
N THR A 25 -0.82 -5.83 -4.29
CA THR A 25 -1.05 -5.73 -5.74
C THR A 25 -0.91 -7.10 -6.40
N LEU A 26 0.17 -7.84 -6.11
CA LEU A 26 0.40 -9.18 -6.65
C LEU A 26 -0.71 -10.15 -6.24
N MET A 27 -1.14 -10.13 -4.98
CA MET A 27 -2.24 -10.99 -4.50
C MET A 27 -3.56 -10.69 -5.22
N VAL A 28 -3.90 -9.40 -5.40
CA VAL A 28 -5.12 -9.01 -6.12
C VAL A 28 -5.06 -9.42 -7.59
N VAL A 29 -3.92 -9.22 -8.26
CA VAL A 29 -3.75 -9.52 -9.69
C VAL A 29 -3.62 -11.02 -9.95
N ALA A 30 -3.00 -11.80 -9.07
CA ALA A 30 -2.81 -13.23 -9.24
C ALA A 30 -4.04 -14.05 -8.83
N LEU A 31 -4.77 -13.64 -7.78
CA LEU A 31 -5.92 -14.38 -7.28
C LEU A 31 -7.25 -13.94 -7.90
N GLN A 32 -7.34 -12.69 -8.38
CA GLN A 32 -8.47 -12.13 -9.13
C GLN A 32 -9.84 -12.49 -8.54
N ASP A 33 -10.63 -13.30 -9.26
CA ASP A 33 -11.98 -13.68 -8.88
C ASP A 33 -12.04 -14.63 -7.67
N ARG A 34 -10.95 -15.36 -7.37
CA ARG A 34 -10.91 -16.25 -6.19
C ARG A 34 -10.92 -15.43 -4.91
N ILE A 35 -10.03 -14.43 -4.81
CA ILE A 35 -9.96 -13.57 -3.61
C ILE A 35 -11.21 -12.67 -3.52
N ALA A 36 -11.71 -12.18 -4.66
CA ALA A 36 -12.95 -11.42 -4.71
C ALA A 36 -14.17 -12.23 -4.25
N ALA A 37 -14.24 -13.52 -4.58
CA ALA A 37 -15.31 -14.40 -4.09
C ALA A 37 -15.23 -14.65 -2.58
N ILE A 38 -14.03 -14.80 -2.03
CA ILE A 38 -13.82 -15.00 -0.58
C ILE A 38 -14.26 -13.76 0.18
N HIS A 39 -13.74 -12.58 -0.17
CA HIS A 39 -14.13 -11.34 0.52
C HIS A 39 -15.57 -10.94 0.22
N GLY A 40 -16.08 -11.21 -1.00
CA GLY A 40 -17.47 -10.96 -1.34
C GLY A 40 -18.44 -11.73 -0.44
N ARG A 41 -18.17 -13.01 -0.16
CA ARG A 41 -18.96 -13.80 0.81
C ARG A 41 -18.81 -13.29 2.25
N MET A 42 -17.60 -12.88 2.64
CA MET A 42 -17.32 -12.39 3.99
C MET A 42 -18.06 -11.09 4.30
N PHE A 43 -18.16 -10.20 3.31
CA PHE A 43 -18.73 -8.86 3.48
C PHE A 43 -20.07 -8.65 2.77
N GLN A 44 -20.68 -9.71 2.23
CA GLN A 44 -21.95 -9.67 1.50
C GLN A 44 -21.93 -8.67 0.31
N MET A 45 -20.82 -8.70 -0.44
CA MET A 45 -20.59 -7.83 -1.60
C MET A 45 -20.50 -8.65 -2.89
N ASP A 46 -20.91 -8.06 -4.00
CA ASP A 46 -20.67 -8.67 -5.30
C ASP A 46 -19.16 -8.61 -5.66
N LYS A 47 -18.72 -9.46 -6.60
CA LYS A 47 -17.30 -9.50 -6.99
C LYS A 47 -16.83 -8.19 -7.63
N ALA A 48 -17.70 -7.45 -8.32
CA ALA A 48 -17.36 -6.20 -8.98
C ALA A 48 -17.12 -5.08 -7.96
N GLU A 49 -17.94 -5.00 -6.92
CA GLU A 49 -17.78 -4.11 -5.77
C GLU A 49 -16.48 -4.41 -5.04
N VAL A 50 -16.17 -5.69 -4.80
CA VAL A 50 -14.91 -6.09 -4.17
C VAL A 50 -13.70 -5.67 -5.02
N ARG A 51 -13.72 -5.90 -6.34
CA ARG A 51 -12.64 -5.44 -7.24
C ARG A 51 -12.49 -3.92 -7.24
N LYS A 52 -13.60 -3.18 -7.24
CA LYS A 52 -13.57 -1.70 -7.12
C LYS A 52 -13.00 -1.25 -5.77
N ALA A 53 -13.33 -1.95 -4.70
CA ALA A 53 -12.78 -1.70 -3.37
C ALA A 53 -11.27 -1.97 -3.32
N TYR A 54 -10.77 -3.06 -3.92
CA TYR A 54 -9.33 -3.31 -4.03
C TYR A 54 -8.60 -2.23 -4.82
N PHE A 55 -9.13 -1.79 -5.96
CA PHE A 55 -8.52 -0.70 -6.73
C PHE A 55 -8.41 0.57 -5.89
N LYS A 56 -9.50 0.95 -5.18
CA LYS A 56 -9.50 2.09 -4.26
C LYS A 56 -8.49 1.93 -3.11
N TYR A 57 -8.44 0.75 -2.50
CA TYR A 57 -7.49 0.42 -1.45
C TYR A 57 -6.04 0.58 -1.93
N LEU A 58 -5.68 -0.02 -3.07
CA LEU A 58 -4.33 0.09 -3.64
C LEU A 58 -3.98 1.54 -4.01
N ALA A 59 -4.92 2.29 -4.57
CA ALA A 59 -4.71 3.70 -4.91
C ALA A 59 -4.49 4.56 -3.65
N ASN A 60 -5.35 4.42 -2.64
CA ASN A 60 -5.23 5.17 -1.38
C ASN A 60 -3.96 4.80 -0.62
N TYR A 61 -3.64 3.51 -0.50
CA TYR A 61 -2.44 3.05 0.18
C TYR A 61 -1.16 3.53 -0.53
N LYS A 62 -1.17 3.59 -1.87
CA LYS A 62 -0.09 4.19 -2.66
C LYS A 62 0.07 5.69 -2.35
N ILE A 63 -1.01 6.46 -2.34
CA ILE A 63 -0.96 7.90 -2.02
C ILE A 63 -0.41 8.12 -0.60
N LEU A 64 -0.89 7.36 0.39
CA LEU A 64 -0.41 7.45 1.76
C LEU A 64 1.08 7.10 1.87
N THR A 65 1.52 6.05 1.17
CA THR A 65 2.93 5.65 1.14
C THR A 65 3.81 6.75 0.54
N LEU A 66 3.38 7.38 -0.56
CA LEU A 66 4.12 8.46 -1.19
C LEU A 66 4.22 9.68 -0.27
N ILE A 67 3.09 10.14 0.29
CA ILE A 67 3.02 11.37 1.08
C ILE A 67 3.70 11.23 2.44
N PHE A 68 3.48 10.11 3.14
CA PHE A 68 3.92 9.97 4.54
C PHE A 68 5.21 9.18 4.72
N CYS A 69 5.71 8.49 3.68
CA CYS A 69 6.95 7.71 3.77
C CYS A 69 8.00 8.23 2.79
N LEU A 70 7.71 8.18 1.49
CA LEU A 70 8.71 8.48 0.46
C LEU A 70 9.08 9.96 0.41
N MET A 71 8.10 10.86 0.37
CA MET A 71 8.37 12.30 0.28
C MET A 71 9.18 12.84 1.48
N PRO A 72 8.89 12.47 2.74
CA PRO A 72 9.71 12.86 3.88
C PRO A 72 11.13 12.28 3.81
N TRP A 73 11.28 11.03 3.36
CA TRP A 73 12.61 10.43 3.18
C TRP A 73 13.43 11.17 2.13
N ILE A 74 12.82 11.50 0.98
CA ILE A 74 13.48 12.29 -0.07
C ILE A 74 13.85 13.67 0.46
N ALA A 75 12.95 14.35 1.16
CA ALA A 75 13.24 15.66 1.74
C ALA A 75 14.48 15.63 2.65
N LEU A 76 14.58 14.62 3.53
CA LEU A 76 15.74 14.43 4.41
C LEU A 76 17.04 14.10 3.67
N LYS A 77 16.95 13.48 2.49
CA LYS A 77 18.12 13.18 1.64
C LYS A 77 18.61 14.38 0.84
N LEU A 78 17.77 15.39 0.64
CA LEU A 78 18.08 16.60 -0.12
C LEU A 78 18.64 17.73 0.73
N VAL A 79 18.40 17.70 2.04
CA VAL A 79 18.91 18.69 3.01
C VAL A 79 20.18 18.23 3.70
#